data_AF-A0A942S7C3-F1
#
_entry.id   AF-A0A942S7C3-F1
#
_cell.length_a   1.000
_cell.length_b   1.000
_cell.length_c   1.000
_cell.angle_alpha   90.00
_cell.angle_beta   90.00
_cell.angle_gamma   90.00
#
_symmetry.space_group_name_H-M   'P 1'
#
loop_
_entity.id
_entity.type
_entity.pdbx_description
1 polymer ?
#
loop_
_entity_poly.entity_id
_entity_poly.type
_entity_poly.pdbx_seq_one_letter_code
_entity_poly.pdbx_strand_id
1 'polypeptide(L)'
;MIDRAEVFSWLNEYKAKIYSHNQMMHKAHIEDKSSEMSLAADALKIQMIALISSGRSMYAKQVLDRLAAYGSQSISPLERGEVWVACGMAFYDMNNLHEAAVALKHAVSDYPPLSHQRAVSRWLLGMAQWELVTEADQAIMNWSKTIEDFEALMEQAENDNHRKRRFWYRDKIKDLKDALREKIQTSFP
;
A
#
# COMPACT_ATOMS: atom_id res chain seq x y z
N MET A 1 -14.77 -3.15 13.94
CA MET A 1 -14.35 -1.95 13.19
C MET A 1 -12.86 -1.75 13.38
N ILE A 2 -12.04 -2.05 12.35
CA ILE A 2 -10.62 -1.66 12.37
C ILE A 2 -10.60 -0.14 12.46
N ASP A 3 -10.09 0.39 13.56
CA ASP A 3 -10.02 1.82 13.80
C ASP A 3 -9.11 2.45 12.74
N ARG A 4 -9.51 3.58 12.16
CA ARG A 4 -8.66 4.37 11.25
C ARG A 4 -7.30 4.63 11.90
N ALA A 5 -7.25 4.83 13.22
CA ALA A 5 -6.00 4.96 13.99
C ALA A 5 -5.15 3.67 14.00
N GLU A 6 -5.77 2.49 14.00
CA GLU A 6 -5.09 1.20 13.91
C GLU A 6 -4.53 0.98 12.50
N VAL A 7 -5.30 1.34 11.46
CA VAL A 7 -4.82 1.38 10.07
C VAL A 7 -3.63 2.32 9.94
N PHE A 8 -3.72 3.53 10.51
CA PHE A 8 -2.62 4.49 10.55
C PHE A 8 -1.40 3.98 11.31
N SER A 9 -1.61 3.32 12.44
CA SER A 9 -0.55 2.67 13.22
C SER A 9 0.16 1.62 12.38
N TRP A 10 -0.59 0.76 11.69
CA TRP A 10 -0.05 -0.24 10.79
C TRP A 10 0.63 0.34 9.56
N LEU A 11 0.10 1.42 9.00
CA LEU A 11 0.72 2.15 7.89
C LEU A 11 2.00 2.84 8.31
N ASN A 12 2.06 3.37 9.53
CA ASN A 12 3.27 3.96 10.08
C ASN A 12 4.30 2.89 10.41
N GLU A 13 3.86 1.75 10.92
CA GLU A 13 4.73 0.60 11.16
C GLU A 13 5.19 -0.04 9.85
N TYR A 14 4.31 -0.09 8.84
CA TYR A 14 4.61 -0.52 7.47
C TYR A 14 5.56 0.47 6.80
N LYS A 15 5.32 1.78 6.87
CA LYS A 15 6.24 2.83 6.39
C LYS A 15 7.59 2.67 7.09
N ALA A 16 7.65 2.57 8.42
CA ALA A 16 8.90 2.40 9.16
C ALA A 16 9.63 1.09 8.79
N LYS A 17 8.90 -0.03 8.70
CA LYS A 17 9.46 -1.33 8.35
C LYS A 17 9.86 -1.42 6.88
N ILE A 18 9.09 -0.86 5.95
CA ILE A 18 9.42 -0.76 4.52
C ILE A 18 10.58 0.17 4.29
N TYR A 19 10.62 1.36 4.92
CA TYR A 19 11.80 2.22 4.79
C TYR A 19 13.05 1.49 5.31
N SER A 20 12.96 0.71 6.40
CA SER A 20 14.09 -0.09 6.90
C SER A 20 14.40 -1.36 6.07
N HIS A 21 13.38 -2.06 5.57
CA HIS A 21 13.48 -3.36 4.89
C HIS A 21 13.76 -3.16 3.40
N ASN A 22 13.11 -2.19 2.74
CA ASN A 22 13.49 -1.77 1.39
C ASN A 22 14.86 -1.10 1.41
N GLN A 23 15.29 -0.30 2.40
CA GLN A 23 16.70 0.12 2.50
C GLN A 23 17.67 -1.08 2.61
N MET A 24 17.29 -2.13 3.33
CA MET A 24 18.09 -3.35 3.47
C MET A 24 18.15 -4.15 2.16
N MET A 25 17.07 -4.18 1.37
CA MET A 25 17.00 -4.88 0.09
C MET A 25 17.57 -4.06 -1.09
N HIS A 26 17.45 -2.72 -1.07
CA HIS A 26 17.95 -1.83 -2.12
C HIS A 26 19.47 -1.69 -2.10
N LYS A 27 20.10 -1.76 -0.91
CA LYS A 27 21.56 -1.75 -0.77
C LYS A 27 22.27 -2.91 -1.48
N ALA A 28 21.54 -3.94 -1.90
CA ALA A 28 22.10 -5.11 -2.56
C ALA A 28 22.09 -5.03 -4.11
N HIS A 29 21.53 -3.99 -4.74
CA HIS A 29 21.25 -4.11 -6.19
C HIS A 29 21.47 -2.94 -7.15
N ILE A 30 21.88 -1.71 -6.77
CA ILE A 30 22.05 -0.67 -7.78
C ILE A 30 23.24 0.26 -7.50
N GLU A 31 24.29 0.08 -8.31
CA GLU A 31 25.11 1.18 -8.81
C GLU A 31 24.50 1.67 -10.15
N ASP A 32 24.50 2.99 -10.32
CA ASP A 32 24.28 3.75 -11.55
C ASP A 32 22.82 4.12 -11.96
N LYS A 33 22.61 5.44 -12.11
CA LYS A 33 21.40 6.22 -12.49
C LYS A 33 20.05 6.02 -11.79
N SER A 34 19.67 4.83 -11.33
CA SER A 34 18.42 4.64 -10.56
C SER A 34 18.48 5.33 -9.19
N SER A 35 19.69 5.61 -8.69
CA SER A 35 19.92 6.27 -7.40
C SER A 35 19.37 7.70 -7.32
N GLU A 36 19.56 8.56 -8.34
CA GLU A 36 19.15 9.97 -8.23
C GLU A 36 17.64 10.16 -8.34
N MET A 37 17.05 9.40 -9.26
CA MET A 37 15.61 9.33 -9.46
C MET A 37 14.93 8.84 -8.17
N SER A 38 15.43 7.75 -7.57
CA SER A 38 14.94 7.23 -6.28
C SER A 38 14.99 8.27 -5.15
N LEU A 39 16.11 9.01 -5.03
CA LEU A 39 16.26 10.06 -4.02
C LEU A 39 15.27 11.22 -4.18
N ALA A 40 15.00 11.64 -5.41
CA ALA A 40 14.03 12.70 -5.69
C ALA A 40 12.60 12.26 -5.30
N ALA A 41 12.23 11.01 -5.62
CA ALA A 41 10.95 10.44 -5.23
C ALA A 41 10.79 10.39 -3.71
N ASP A 42 11.83 9.96 -2.99
CA ASP A 42 11.79 9.88 -1.53
C ASP A 42 11.69 11.26 -0.88
N ALA A 43 12.40 12.26 -1.39
CA ALA A 43 12.26 13.65 -0.92
C ALA A 43 10.83 14.16 -1.11
N LEU A 44 10.19 13.87 -2.24
CA LEU A 44 8.79 14.23 -2.51
C LEU A 44 7.83 13.48 -1.58
N LYS A 45 8.04 12.19 -1.32
CA LYS A 45 7.24 11.40 -0.35
C LYS A 45 7.32 12.01 1.06
N ILE A 46 8.52 12.38 1.52
CA ILE A 46 8.72 13.01 2.83
C ILE A 46 8.00 14.36 2.89
N GLN A 47 8.16 15.20 1.86
CA GLN A 47 7.51 16.50 1.77
C GLN A 47 5.98 16.37 1.79
N MET A 48 5.44 15.41 1.04
CA MET A 48 4.01 15.11 0.98
C MET A 48 3.46 14.74 2.36
N ILE A 49 4.11 13.82 3.07
CA ILE A 49 3.69 13.40 4.42
C ILE A 49 3.67 14.60 5.37
N ALA A 50 4.73 15.42 5.37
CA ALA A 50 4.79 16.61 6.22
C ALA A 50 3.66 17.62 5.92
N LEU A 51 3.33 17.81 4.65
CA LEU A 51 2.24 18.72 4.23
C LEU A 51 0.87 18.19 4.67
N ILE A 52 0.62 16.89 4.53
CA ILE A 52 -0.64 16.26 4.98
C ILE A 52 -0.77 16.37 6.50
N SER A 53 0.27 16.03 7.25
CA SER A 53 0.27 16.13 8.71
C SER A 53 0.07 17.55 9.23
N SER A 54 0.43 18.56 8.43
CA SER A 54 0.22 19.99 8.77
C SER A 54 -1.11 20.57 8.25
N GLY A 55 -2.00 19.75 7.68
CA GLY A 55 -3.29 20.18 7.14
C GLY A 55 -3.20 21.00 5.85
N ARG A 56 -2.04 21.01 5.18
CA ARG A 56 -1.76 21.80 3.97
C ARG A 56 -2.14 21.04 2.70
N SER A 57 -3.39 20.61 2.61
CA SER A 57 -3.87 19.69 1.56
C SER A 57 -3.68 20.22 0.13
N MET A 58 -3.80 21.53 -0.09
CA MET A 58 -3.57 22.13 -1.42
C MET A 58 -2.13 21.96 -1.89
N TYR A 59 -1.15 22.19 -1.01
CA TYR A 59 0.26 22.00 -1.33
C TYR A 59 0.62 20.52 -1.43
N ALA A 60 0.00 19.66 -0.61
CA ALA A 60 0.17 18.21 -0.71
C ALA A 60 -0.25 17.70 -2.09
N LYS A 61 -1.35 18.22 -2.66
CA LYS A 61 -1.78 17.89 -4.02
C LYS A 61 -0.74 18.24 -5.09
N GLN A 62 -0.09 19.40 -5.00
CA GLN A 62 0.97 19.77 -5.95
C GLN A 62 2.18 18.82 -5.87
N VAL A 63 2.55 18.38 -4.66
CA VAL A 63 3.61 17.39 -4.48
C VAL A 63 3.20 16.03 -5.02
N LEU A 64 1.93 15.65 -4.85
CA LEU A 64 1.35 14.43 -5.41
C LEU A 64 1.37 14.43 -6.94
N ASP A 65 1.00 15.53 -7.58
CA ASP A 65 1.02 15.63 -9.04
C ASP A 65 2.45 15.45 -9.58
N ARG A 66 3.45 16.02 -8.89
CA ARG A 66 4.87 15.82 -9.21
C ARG A 66 5.33 14.39 -8.98
N LEU A 67 4.89 13.77 -7.88
CA LEU A 67 5.23 12.39 -7.55
C LEU A 67 4.61 11.42 -8.57
N ALA A 68 3.36 11.63 -8.96
CA ALA A 68 2.69 10.85 -10.00
C ALA A 68 3.35 11.02 -11.37
N ALA A 69 3.74 12.24 -11.74
CA ALA A 69 4.51 12.50 -12.97
C ALA A 69 5.89 11.81 -12.94
N TYR A 70 6.53 11.75 -11.77
CA TYR A 70 7.76 10.98 -11.61
C TYR A 70 7.49 9.46 -11.77
N GLY A 71 6.42 8.94 -11.16
CA GLY A 71 6.01 7.55 -11.31
C GLY A 71 5.74 7.16 -12.75
N SER A 72 5.05 7.99 -13.53
CA SER A 72 4.78 7.68 -14.94
C SER A 72 6.02 7.65 -15.82
N GLN A 73 7.12 8.28 -15.39
CA GLN A 73 8.40 8.31 -16.12
C GLN A 73 9.37 7.20 -15.69
N SER A 74 9.19 6.58 -14.52
CA SER A 74 10.09 5.50 -14.08
C SER A 74 9.89 4.25 -14.94
N ILE A 75 10.99 3.69 -15.42
CA ILE A 75 10.98 2.40 -16.14
C ILE A 75 10.78 1.21 -15.21
N SER A 76 11.08 1.36 -13.92
CA SER A 76 11.03 0.29 -12.92
C SER A 76 9.60 0.10 -12.41
N PRO A 77 8.95 -1.06 -12.65
CA PRO A 77 7.60 -1.31 -12.14
C PRO A 77 7.51 -1.25 -10.62
N LEU A 78 8.60 -1.59 -9.91
CA LEU A 78 8.66 -1.50 -8.45
C LEU A 78 8.62 -0.05 -7.98
N GLU A 79 9.45 0.82 -8.57
CA GLU A 79 9.47 2.24 -8.21
C GLU A 79 8.13 2.92 -8.54
N ARG A 80 7.55 2.60 -9.70
CA ARG A 80 6.21 3.09 -10.08
C ARG A 80 5.15 2.65 -9.08
N GLY A 81 5.14 1.36 -8.73
CA GLY A 81 4.22 0.82 -7.74
C GLY A 81 4.35 1.53 -6.39
N GLU A 82 5.58 1.82 -5.94
CA GLU A 82 5.82 2.51 -4.67
C GLU A 82 5.30 3.94 -4.68
N VAL A 83 5.53 4.65 -5.78
CA VAL A 83 4.98 5.98 -6.02
C VAL A 83 3.45 5.94 -5.96
N TRP A 84 2.82 4.99 -6.63
CA TRP A 84 1.37 4.86 -6.64
C TRP A 84 0.78 4.52 -5.26
N VAL A 85 1.45 3.67 -4.48
CA VAL A 85 1.05 3.42 -3.08
C VAL A 85 1.16 4.70 -2.26
N ALA A 86 2.26 5.44 -2.38
CA ALA A 86 2.44 6.70 -1.65
C ALA A 86 1.33 7.72 -2.01
N CYS A 87 1.00 7.85 -3.30
CA CYS A 87 -0.08 8.70 -3.76
C CYS A 87 -1.44 8.25 -3.22
N GLY A 88 -1.76 6.95 -3.33
CA GLY A 88 -3.01 6.40 -2.86
C GLY A 88 -3.23 6.59 -1.37
N MET A 89 -2.16 6.40 -0.60
CA MET A 89 -2.16 6.64 0.85
C MET A 89 -2.42 8.10 1.19
N ALA A 90 -1.74 9.02 0.51
CA ALA A 90 -1.94 10.44 0.72
C ALA A 90 -3.36 10.89 0.37
N PHE A 91 -3.93 10.39 -0.72
CA PHE A 91 -5.33 10.66 -1.07
C PHE A 91 -6.29 10.11 -0.02
N TYR A 92 -6.04 8.91 0.51
CA TYR A 92 -6.84 8.33 1.59
C TYR A 92 -6.79 9.20 2.87
N ASP A 93 -5.61 9.69 3.23
CA ASP A 93 -5.42 10.58 4.39
C ASP A 93 -6.16 11.91 4.22
N MET A 94 -6.23 12.43 2.99
CA MET A 94 -6.99 13.62 2.63
C MET A 94 -8.50 13.37 2.45
N ASN A 95 -8.99 12.16 2.76
CA ASN A 95 -10.37 11.74 2.55
C ASN A 95 -10.83 11.80 1.08
N ASN A 96 -9.88 11.74 0.15
CA ASN A 96 -10.15 11.71 -1.28
C ASN A 96 -10.16 10.26 -1.79
N LEU A 97 -11.20 9.52 -1.40
CA LEU A 97 -11.24 8.06 -1.50
C LEU A 97 -11.23 7.54 -2.94
N HIS A 98 -11.83 8.26 -3.89
CA HIS A 98 -11.86 7.85 -5.28
C HIS A 98 -10.46 7.87 -5.90
N GLU A 99 -9.73 8.98 -5.75
CA GLU A 99 -8.34 9.12 -6.20
C GLU A 99 -7.41 8.16 -5.46
N ALA A 100 -7.68 7.86 -4.18
CA ALA A 100 -6.96 6.84 -3.44
C ALA A 100 -7.11 5.45 -4.10
N ALA A 101 -8.35 5.04 -4.41
CA ALA A 101 -8.62 3.78 -5.07
C ALA A 101 -8.00 3.71 -6.48
N VAL A 102 -8.07 4.79 -7.26
CA VAL A 102 -7.44 4.86 -8.59
C VAL A 102 -5.92 4.66 -8.49
N ALA A 103 -5.24 5.39 -7.61
CA ALA A 103 -3.80 5.27 -7.43
C ALA A 103 -3.40 3.86 -6.95
N LEU A 104 -4.13 3.28 -5.98
CA LEU A 104 -3.84 1.93 -5.48
C LEU A 104 -4.10 0.84 -6.54
N LYS A 105 -5.07 1.04 -7.43
CA LYS A 105 -5.28 0.14 -8.58
C LYS A 105 -4.10 0.16 -9.54
N HIS A 106 -3.50 1.32 -9.79
CA HIS A 106 -2.25 1.42 -10.56
C HIS A 106 -1.10 0.67 -9.86
N ALA A 107 -0.94 0.84 -8.55
CA ALA A 107 0.07 0.10 -7.78
C ALA A 107 -0.09 -1.42 -7.92
N VAL A 108 -1.31 -1.95 -7.74
CA VAL A 108 -1.60 -3.39 -7.90
C VAL A 108 -1.26 -3.90 -9.30
N SER A 109 -1.42 -3.05 -10.32
CA SER A 109 -1.10 -3.40 -11.70
C SER A 109 0.39 -3.38 -12.00
N ASP A 110 1.15 -2.44 -11.41
CA ASP A 110 2.59 -2.30 -11.64
C ASP A 110 3.41 -3.36 -10.90
N TYR A 111 2.96 -3.80 -9.72
CA TYR A 111 3.70 -4.79 -8.95
C TYR A 111 3.61 -6.23 -9.53
N PRO A 112 4.71 -7.01 -9.46
CA PRO A 112 4.71 -8.40 -9.91
C PRO A 112 3.61 -9.24 -9.26
N PRO A 113 3.01 -10.21 -9.98
CA PRO A 113 2.10 -11.19 -9.39
C PRO A 113 2.72 -11.90 -8.19
N LEU A 114 1.90 -12.25 -7.18
CA LEU A 114 2.36 -12.94 -5.97
C LEU A 114 3.54 -12.24 -5.24
N SER A 115 3.68 -10.92 -5.40
CA SER A 115 4.62 -10.13 -4.59
C SER A 115 3.94 -9.61 -3.33
N HIS A 116 4.74 -9.45 -2.27
CA HIS A 116 4.31 -8.82 -1.02
C HIS A 116 3.70 -7.43 -1.28
N GLN A 117 4.37 -6.62 -2.09
CA GLN A 117 3.97 -5.26 -2.42
C GLN A 117 2.61 -5.21 -3.13
N ARG A 118 2.36 -6.15 -4.07
CA ARG A 118 1.06 -6.26 -4.74
C ARG A 118 -0.05 -6.65 -3.78
N ALA A 119 0.18 -7.65 -2.93
CA ALA A 119 -0.80 -8.11 -1.96
C ALA A 119 -1.18 -6.99 -0.98
N VAL A 120 -0.18 -6.26 -0.44
CA VAL A 120 -0.43 -5.10 0.42
C VAL A 120 -1.15 -3.97 -0.33
N SER A 121 -0.75 -3.66 -1.56
CA SER A 121 -1.44 -2.62 -2.35
C SER A 121 -2.90 -2.97 -2.61
N ARG A 122 -3.20 -4.26 -2.84
CA ARG A 122 -4.58 -4.74 -3.02
C ARG A 122 -5.37 -4.68 -1.72
N TRP A 123 -4.74 -5.00 -0.61
CA TRP A 123 -5.36 -4.82 0.70
C TRP A 123 -5.80 -3.37 0.91
N LEU A 124 -4.86 -2.43 0.73
CA LEU A 124 -5.11 -0.98 0.85
C LEU A 124 -6.19 -0.51 -0.12
N LEU A 125 -6.19 -1.02 -1.36
CA LEU A 125 -7.24 -0.74 -2.34
C LEU A 125 -8.62 -1.12 -1.78
N GLY A 126 -8.75 -2.33 -1.22
CA GLY A 126 -9.99 -2.77 -0.59
C GLY A 126 -10.41 -1.86 0.58
N MET A 127 -9.47 -1.27 1.32
CA MET A 127 -9.80 -0.30 2.37
C MET A 127 -10.39 1.00 1.82
N ALA A 128 -9.77 1.56 0.77
CA ALA A 128 -10.28 2.76 0.11
C ALA A 128 -11.67 2.52 -0.49
N GLN A 129 -11.86 1.36 -1.11
CA GLN A 129 -13.14 0.97 -1.71
C GLN A 129 -14.22 0.68 -0.69
N TRP A 130 -13.87 0.14 0.49
CA TRP A 130 -14.85 -0.13 1.52
C TRP A 130 -15.51 1.15 2.05
N GLU A 131 -14.73 2.23 2.14
CA GLU A 131 -15.24 3.56 2.53
C GLU A 131 -16.08 4.22 1.41
N LEU A 132 -15.98 3.73 0.17
CA LEU A 132 -16.84 4.13 -0.94
C LEU A 132 -18.06 3.21 -0.98
N VAL A 133 -19.23 3.70 -0.51
CA VAL A 133 -20.47 2.91 -0.44
C VAL A 133 -20.82 2.19 -1.76
N THR A 134 -20.49 2.79 -2.90
CA THR A 134 -20.75 2.23 -4.24
C THR A 134 -19.78 1.12 -4.66
N GLU A 135 -18.71 0.86 -3.91
CA GLU A 135 -17.64 -0.09 -4.25
C GLU A 135 -17.43 -1.21 -3.19
N ALA A 136 -18.41 -1.43 -2.31
CA ALA A 136 -18.31 -2.42 -1.25
C ALA A 136 -18.04 -3.86 -1.77
N ASP A 137 -18.67 -4.24 -2.89
CA ASP A 137 -18.43 -5.55 -3.52
C ASP A 137 -16.98 -5.68 -4.01
N GLN A 138 -16.43 -4.64 -4.63
CA GLN A 138 -15.04 -4.62 -5.08
C GLN A 138 -14.08 -4.68 -3.90
N ALA A 139 -14.40 -4.04 -2.78
CA ALA A 139 -13.63 -4.15 -1.56
C ALA A 139 -13.59 -5.60 -1.03
N ILE A 140 -14.73 -6.29 -0.98
CA ILE A 140 -14.82 -7.71 -0.57
C ILE A 140 -13.97 -8.59 -1.49
N MET A 141 -14.07 -8.37 -2.80
CA MET A 141 -13.29 -9.12 -3.79
C MET A 141 -11.78 -8.90 -3.58
N ASN A 142 -11.36 -7.64 -3.37
CA ASN A 142 -9.96 -7.31 -3.17
C ASN A 142 -9.39 -7.86 -1.87
N TRP A 143 -10.14 -7.80 -0.76
CA TRP A 143 -9.74 -8.41 0.51
C TRP A 143 -9.69 -9.93 0.45
N SER A 144 -10.67 -10.58 -0.18
CA SER A 144 -10.65 -12.04 -0.38
C SER A 144 -9.43 -12.47 -1.19
N LYS A 145 -9.14 -11.77 -2.30
CA LYS A 145 -7.95 -12.06 -3.11
C LYS A 145 -6.64 -11.78 -2.38
N THR A 146 -6.62 -10.78 -1.51
CA THR A 146 -5.45 -10.47 -0.66
C THR A 146 -5.17 -11.61 0.31
N ILE A 147 -6.21 -12.21 0.91
CA ILE A 147 -6.06 -13.38 1.79
C ILE A 147 -5.40 -14.53 1.03
N GLU A 148 -5.88 -14.86 -0.17
CA GLU A 148 -5.28 -15.91 -1.01
C GLU A 148 -3.79 -15.63 -1.30
N ASP A 149 -3.47 -14.39 -1.69
CA ASP A 149 -2.09 -14.00 -1.97
C ASP A 149 -1.20 -14.08 -0.71
N PHE A 150 -1.71 -13.68 0.45
CA PHE A 150 -0.97 -13.81 1.72
C PHE A 150 -0.82 -15.26 2.17
N GLU A 151 -1.80 -16.14 1.91
CA GLU A 151 -1.69 -17.57 2.21
C GLU A 151 -0.58 -18.21 1.36
N ALA A 152 -0.51 -17.90 0.07
CA ALA A 152 0.56 -18.35 -0.82
C ALA A 152 1.93 -17.79 -0.39
N LEU A 153 2.02 -16.50 -0.07
CA LEU A 153 3.26 -15.87 0.43
C LEU A 153 3.70 -16.43 1.78
N MET A 154 2.76 -16.84 2.63
CA MET A 154 3.05 -17.49 3.92
C MET A 154 3.64 -18.88 3.71
N GLU A 155 3.11 -19.66 2.79
CA GLU A 155 3.65 -20.97 2.41
C GLU A 155 5.06 -20.84 1.84
N GLN A 156 5.28 -19.90 0.91
CA GLN A 156 6.61 -19.62 0.40
C GLN A 156 7.58 -19.22 1.52
N ALA A 157 7.15 -18.36 2.44
CA ALA A 157 7.99 -17.97 3.58
C ALA A 157 8.30 -19.12 4.54
N GLU A 158 7.43 -20.12 4.66
CA GLU A 158 7.72 -21.35 5.42
C GLU A 158 8.78 -22.19 4.71
N ASN A 159 8.63 -22.41 3.40
CA ASN A 159 9.60 -23.17 2.59
C ASN A 159 10.99 -22.52 2.61
N ASP A 160 11.05 -21.19 2.63
CA ASP A 160 12.30 -20.42 2.69
C ASP A 160 12.86 -20.25 4.13
N ASN A 161 12.22 -20.85 5.16
CA ASN A 161 12.56 -20.67 6.58
C ASN A 161 12.52 -19.20 7.07
N HIS A 162 11.73 -18.34 6.42
CA HIS A 162 11.54 -16.93 6.78
C HIS A 162 10.47 -16.75 7.87
N ARG A 163 10.75 -17.25 9.08
CA ARG A 163 9.83 -17.28 10.23
C ARG A 163 9.12 -15.95 10.51
N LYS A 164 9.82 -14.81 10.44
CA LYS A 164 9.23 -13.48 10.67
C LYS A 164 8.16 -13.13 9.64
N ARG A 165 8.40 -13.41 8.35
CA ARG A 165 7.44 -13.15 7.27
C ARG A 165 6.21 -14.03 7.41
N ARG A 166 6.41 -15.31 7.69
CA ARG A 166 5.30 -16.24 7.95
C ARG A 166 4.37 -15.75 9.06
N PHE A 167 4.93 -15.34 10.19
CA PHE A 167 4.11 -14.81 11.30
C PHE A 167 3.35 -13.56 10.91
N TRP A 168 4.02 -12.64 10.20
CA TRP A 168 3.37 -11.43 9.70
C TRP A 168 2.19 -11.77 8.79
N TYR A 169 2.35 -12.65 7.80
CA TYR A 169 1.24 -13.03 6.92
C TYR A 169 0.10 -13.70 7.68
N ARG A 170 0.40 -14.62 8.61
CA ARG A 170 -0.61 -15.29 9.44
C ARG A 170 -1.49 -14.30 10.20
N ASP A 171 -0.85 -13.32 10.83
CA ASP A 171 -1.53 -12.28 11.60
C ASP A 171 -2.46 -11.47 10.69
N LYS A 172 -1.94 -11.01 9.55
CA LYS A 172 -2.69 -10.19 8.59
C LYS A 172 -3.86 -10.92 7.92
N ILE A 173 -3.70 -12.21 7.65
CA ILE A 173 -4.78 -13.07 7.15
C ILE A 173 -5.91 -13.14 8.18
N LYS A 174 -5.58 -13.29 9.47
CA LYS A 174 -6.58 -13.34 10.54
C LYS A 174 -7.35 -12.02 10.60
N ASP A 175 -6.64 -10.90 10.64
CA ASP A 175 -7.24 -9.56 10.72
C ASP A 175 -8.19 -9.29 9.53
N LEU A 176 -7.77 -9.66 8.31
CA LEU A 176 -8.59 -9.55 7.11
C LEU A 176 -9.83 -10.45 7.12
N LYS A 177 -9.70 -11.69 7.61
CA LYS A 177 -10.83 -12.62 7.74
C LYS A 177 -11.87 -12.12 8.74
N ASP A 178 -11.40 -11.58 9.86
CA ASP A 178 -12.28 -11.01 10.89
C ASP A 178 -12.99 -9.74 10.35
N ALA A 179 -12.27 -8.87 9.64
CA ALA A 179 -12.86 -7.70 8.98
C ALA A 179 -13.91 -8.08 7.93
N LEU A 180 -13.62 -9.04 7.05
CA LEU A 180 -14.59 -9.52 6.05
C LEU A 180 -15.85 -10.10 6.68
N ARG A 181 -15.70 -10.90 7.75
CA ARG A 181 -16.84 -11.49 8.46
C ARG A 181 -17.74 -10.41 9.06
N GLU A 182 -17.15 -9.44 9.76
CA GLU A 182 -17.90 -8.31 10.34
C GLU A 182 -18.66 -7.56 9.24
N LYS A 183 -17.98 -7.24 8.14
CA LYS A 183 -18.55 -6.45 7.05
C LYS A 183 -19.70 -7.15 6.32
N ILE A 184 -19.54 -8.43 5.98
CA ILE A 184 -20.62 -9.21 5.34
C ILE A 184 -21.84 -9.28 6.25
N GLN A 185 -21.67 -9.47 7.57
CA GLN A 185 -22.78 -9.49 8.51
C GLN A 185 -23.52 -8.15 8.60
N THR A 186 -22.81 -7.03 8.48
CA THR A 186 -23.44 -5.69 8.52
C THR A 186 -24.09 -5.27 7.20
N SER A 187 -23.63 -5.78 6.07
CA SER A 187 -24.13 -5.40 4.74
C SER A 187 -25.41 -6.12 4.32
N PHE A 188 -25.78 -7.20 5.01
CA PHE A 188 -26.99 -7.98 4.75
C PHE A 188 -27.81 -8.18 6.04
N PRO A 189 -28.52 -7.15 6.54
CA PRO A 189 -29.45 -7.28 7.66
C PRO A 189 -30.72 -8.08 7.31
#